data_AF-A0A920IR97-F1
#
_entry.id   AF-A0A920IR97-F1
#
_cell.length_a   1.000
_cell.length_b   1.000
_cell.length_c   1.000
_cell.angle_alpha   90.00
_cell.angle_beta   90.00
_cell.angle_gamma   90.00
#
_symmetry.space_group_name_H-M   'P 1'
#
loop_
_entity.id
_entity.type
_entity.pdbx_description
1 polymer ?
#
loop_
_entity_poly.entity_id
_entity_poly.type
_entity_poly.pdbx_seq_one_letter_code
_entity_poly.pdbx_strand_id
1 'polypeptide(L)'
;MGFVTPADANVTHTNGGASGIHTFTYDREFTASDFSHSGLLYRDQYKENEMHQIQINGTWTNLGDGFIKTIEFGISDVESAFTDTRSELNTPLAPVVAADSSIFKKVLFGDFMDGFNPNFGTNYYFEIDPSAAINCLDNKCGTI
;
A
#
# COMPACT_ATOMS: atom_id res chain seq x y z
N MET A 1 8.65 -1.19 -0.41
CA MET A 1 9.92 -0.90 -1.12
C MET A 1 10.70 0.12 -0.32
N GLY A 2 12.00 -0.11 -0.14
CA GLY A 2 12.90 0.93 0.37
C GLY A 2 13.55 1.66 -0.79
N PHE A 3 13.46 3.00 -0.78
CA PHE A 3 14.25 3.85 -1.67
C PHE A 3 15.44 4.41 -0.90
N VAL A 4 16.60 4.40 -1.54
CA VAL A 4 17.85 4.92 -0.98
C VAL A 4 18.50 5.82 -2.01
N THR A 5 19.07 6.93 -1.56
CA THR A 5 20.00 7.71 -2.38
C THR A 5 21.35 6.99 -2.46
N PRO A 6 22.18 7.24 -3.49
CA PRO A 6 23.44 6.54 -3.69
C PRO A 6 24.41 6.85 -2.55
N ALA A 7 25.38 5.95 -2.31
CA ALA A 7 26.41 6.12 -1.28
C ALA A 7 27.41 7.27 -1.58
N ASP A 8 27.26 7.94 -2.72
CA ASP A 8 28.23 8.85 -3.31
C ASP A 8 28.09 10.30 -2.81
N ALA A 9 27.38 10.52 -1.70
CA ALA A 9 27.20 11.84 -1.10
C ALA A 9 27.82 11.88 0.30
N ASN A 10 28.66 12.88 0.57
CA ASN A 10 29.17 13.11 1.91
C ASN A 10 28.12 13.83 2.75
N VAL A 11 27.75 13.21 3.87
CA VAL A 11 26.88 13.84 4.87
C VAL A 11 27.73 14.65 5.83
N THR A 12 27.58 15.96 5.79
CA THR A 12 28.14 16.85 6.82
C THR A 12 27.11 17.03 7.92
N HIS A 13 27.47 16.57 9.13
CA HIS A 13 26.67 16.81 10.33
C HIS A 13 27.20 18.04 11.05
N THR A 14 26.33 19.05 11.20
CA THR A 14 26.62 20.17 12.09
C THR A 14 25.93 19.92 13.41
N ASN A 15 26.73 19.80 14.48
CA ASN A 15 26.19 19.66 15.83
C ASN A 15 25.45 20.95 16.21
N GLY A 16 24.30 20.82 16.88
CA GLY A 16 23.13 21.70 16.71
C GLY A 16 23.19 23.17 17.15
N GLY A 17 24.37 23.79 17.20
CA GLY A 17 24.55 25.20 17.49
C GLY A 17 23.83 25.66 18.75
N ALA A 18 23.50 26.94 18.84
CA ALA A 18 22.73 27.50 19.95
C ALA A 18 21.26 27.01 19.98
N SER A 19 20.76 26.44 18.87
CA SER A 19 19.37 26.02 18.69
C SER A 19 19.10 24.57 19.10
N GLY A 20 20.14 23.77 19.37
CA GLY A 20 20.04 22.35 19.74
C GLY A 20 19.58 21.42 18.62
N ILE A 21 19.44 21.92 17.37
CA ILE A 21 18.92 21.15 16.24
C ILE A 21 20.08 20.61 15.42
N HIS A 22 20.18 19.29 15.32
CA HIS A 22 21.15 18.64 14.44
C HIS A 22 20.77 18.87 12.98
N THR A 23 21.71 19.40 12.19
CA THR A 23 21.52 19.61 10.74
C THR A 23 22.42 18.67 9.97
N PHE A 24 21.85 18.03 8.95
CA PHE A 24 22.56 17.19 7.99
C PHE A 24 22.48 17.86 6.64
N THR A 25 23.63 18.04 5.99
CA THR A 25 23.71 18.60 4.63
C THR A 25 24.51 17.65 3.76
N TYR A 26 24.06 17.48 2.53
CA TYR A 26 24.79 16.72 1.51
C TYR A 26 25.71 17.66 0.72
N ASP A 27 26.84 17.14 0.26
CA ASP A 27 27.82 17.87 -0.56
C ASP A 27 27.37 18.11 -2.01
N ARG A 28 26.25 17.50 -2.42
CA ARG A 28 25.64 17.66 -3.73
C ARG A 28 24.12 17.71 -3.66
N GLU A 29 23.54 18.24 -4.72
CA GLU A 29 22.11 18.19 -4.96
C GLU A 29 21.71 16.79 -5.47
N PHE A 30 20.56 16.28 -5.00
CA PHE A 30 19.96 15.06 -5.53
C PHE A 30 18.98 15.35 -6.65
N THR A 31 18.92 14.41 -7.57
CA THR A 31 18.03 14.36 -8.73
C THR A 31 17.18 13.09 -8.67
N ALA A 32 16.08 13.05 -9.42
CA ALA A 32 15.20 11.88 -9.46
C ALA A 32 15.93 10.59 -9.93
N SER A 33 17.00 10.73 -10.74
CA SER A 33 17.83 9.62 -11.20
C SER A 33 18.80 9.07 -10.15
N ASP A 34 18.97 9.76 -9.02
CA ASP A 34 19.84 9.29 -7.94
C ASP A 34 19.18 8.19 -7.10
N PHE A 35 17.84 8.04 -7.16
CA PHE A 35 17.18 7.03 -6.32
C PHE A 35 17.48 5.63 -6.80
N SER A 36 17.74 4.75 -5.85
CA SER A 36 17.84 3.31 -6.05
C SER A 36 16.89 2.59 -5.12
N HIS A 37 16.47 1.39 -5.49
CA HIS A 37 15.57 0.58 -4.69
C HIS A 37 16.11 -0.82 -4.42
N SER A 38 15.71 -1.37 -3.28
CA SER A 38 15.90 -2.77 -2.93
C SER A 38 14.76 -3.26 -2.06
N GLY A 39 14.58 -4.59 -2.00
CA GLY A 39 13.57 -5.22 -1.15
C GLY A 39 12.14 -4.78 -1.50
N LEU A 40 11.52 -5.49 -2.44
CA LEU A 40 10.07 -5.41 -2.67
C LEU A 40 9.38 -6.35 -1.69
N LEU A 41 8.39 -5.85 -0.96
CA LEU A 41 7.35 -6.69 -0.38
C LEU A 41 6.03 -6.21 -0.97
N TYR A 42 5.44 -7.03 -1.84
CA TYR A 42 4.13 -6.78 -2.42
C TYR A 42 3.17 -7.85 -1.91
N ARG A 43 2.02 -7.41 -1.40
CA ARG A 43 0.96 -8.26 -0.88
C ARG A 43 -0.33 -7.87 -1.54
N ASP A 44 -0.90 -8.79 -2.29
CA ASP A 44 -2.24 -8.67 -2.82
C ASP A 44 -3.16 -9.66 -2.11
N GLN A 45 -4.38 -9.22 -1.84
CA GLN A 45 -5.38 -9.97 -1.11
C GLN A 45 -6.75 -9.86 -1.81
N TYR A 46 -7.23 -10.99 -2.29
CA TYR A 46 -8.60 -11.15 -2.78
C TYR A 46 -9.40 -11.99 -1.78
N LYS A 47 -10.50 -11.43 -1.28
CA LYS A 47 -11.43 -12.09 -0.37
C LYS A 47 -12.81 -12.15 -1.02
N GLU A 48 -13.37 -13.35 -1.06
CA GLU A 48 -14.72 -13.59 -1.52
C GLU A 48 -15.47 -14.44 -0.50
N ASN A 49 -16.73 -14.08 -0.27
CA ASN A 49 -17.64 -14.85 0.57
C ASN A 49 -18.92 -15.09 -0.23
N GLU A 50 -19.08 -16.32 -0.74
CA GLU A 50 -20.31 -16.75 -1.38
C GLU A 50 -21.22 -17.38 -0.33
N MET A 51 -22.47 -16.91 -0.30
CA MET A 51 -23.50 -17.43 0.60
C MET A 51 -24.71 -17.88 -0.23
N HIS A 52 -25.02 -19.17 -0.14
CA HIS A 52 -26.21 -19.76 -0.70
C HIS A 52 -27.17 -20.11 0.42
N GLN A 53 -28.39 -19.57 0.35
CA GLN A 53 -29.45 -19.86 1.31
C GLN A 53 -30.66 -20.39 0.56
N ILE A 54 -31.15 -21.55 1.00
CA ILE A 54 -32.41 -22.13 0.52
C ILE A 54 -33.36 -22.21 1.70
N GLN A 55 -34.58 -21.70 1.50
CA GLN A 55 -35.65 -21.79 2.48
C GLN A 55 -36.92 -22.31 1.81
N ILE A 56 -37.45 -23.40 2.34
CA ILE A 56 -38.73 -23.98 1.92
C ILE A 56 -39.68 -23.85 3.10
N ASN A 57 -40.79 -23.14 2.90
CA ASN A 57 -41.86 -23.03 3.87
C ASN A 57 -43.14 -23.62 3.27
N GLY A 58 -43.84 -24.43 4.05
CA GLY A 58 -45.08 -25.06 3.63
C GLY A 58 -46.14 -24.96 4.71
N THR A 59 -47.37 -24.71 4.30
CA THR A 59 -48.55 -24.78 5.15
C THR A 59 -49.50 -25.81 4.57
N TRP A 60 -49.84 -26.81 5.37
CA TRP A 60 -50.86 -27.79 5.03
C TRP A 60 -52.10 -27.51 5.84
N THR A 61 -53.22 -27.24 5.16
CA THR A 61 -54.52 -27.00 5.78
C THR A 61 -55.48 -28.14 5.45
N ASN A 62 -56.22 -28.59 6.46
CA ASN A 62 -57.20 -29.65 6.30
C ASN A 62 -58.52 -29.08 5.75
N LEU A 63 -59.00 -29.62 4.62
CA LEU A 63 -60.23 -29.16 3.95
C LEU A 63 -61.52 -29.75 4.56
N GLY A 64 -61.41 -30.65 5.55
CA GLY A 64 -62.55 -31.32 6.22
C GLY A 64 -62.56 -31.15 7.74
N ASP A 65 -63.50 -31.83 8.41
CA ASP A 65 -63.74 -31.67 9.86
C ASP A 65 -62.84 -32.55 10.75
N GLY A 66 -61.56 -32.65 10.37
CA GLY A 66 -60.53 -33.34 11.15
C GLY A 66 -60.09 -32.54 12.38
N PHE A 67 -59.58 -33.25 13.39
CA PHE A 67 -59.06 -32.68 14.64
C PHE A 67 -57.84 -31.77 14.45
N ILE A 68 -56.96 -32.10 13.49
CA ILE A 68 -55.82 -31.24 13.10
C ILE A 68 -56.27 -30.32 11.97
N LYS A 69 -56.22 -29.01 12.22
CA LYS A 69 -56.66 -27.96 11.28
C LYS A 69 -55.56 -27.48 10.33
N THR A 70 -54.34 -27.31 10.83
CA THR A 70 -53.19 -26.81 10.05
C THR A 70 -51.87 -27.38 10.57
N ILE A 71 -50.92 -27.64 9.66
CA ILE A 71 -49.53 -27.96 9.96
C ILE A 71 -48.63 -26.98 9.18
N GLU A 72 -47.68 -26.37 9.88
CA GLU A 72 -46.66 -25.52 9.27
C GLU A 72 -45.31 -26.20 9.38
N PHE A 73 -44.53 -26.18 8.30
CA PHE A 73 -43.18 -26.71 8.30
C PHE A 73 -42.24 -25.82 7.50
N GLY A 74 -40.98 -25.80 7.93
CA GLY A 74 -39.91 -25.06 7.30
C GLY A 74 -38.64 -25.90 7.29
N ILE A 75 -37.93 -25.88 6.16
CA ILE A 75 -36.56 -26.39 6.06
C ILE A 75 -35.71 -25.24 5.53
N SER A 76 -34.62 -24.92 6.23
CA SER A 76 -33.65 -23.94 5.80
C SER A 76 -32.28 -24.58 5.74
N ASP A 77 -31.56 -24.33 4.65
CA ASP A 77 -30.17 -24.70 4.49
C ASP A 77 -29.36 -23.46 4.12
N VAL A 78 -28.15 -23.36 4.67
CA VAL A 78 -27.25 -22.23 4.50
C VAL A 78 -25.85 -22.78 4.25
N GLU A 79 -25.36 -22.59 3.05
CA GLU A 79 -23.99 -22.90 2.66
C GLU A 79 -23.20 -21.59 2.52
N SER A 80 -22.03 -21.54 3.15
CA SER A 80 -21.10 -20.41 3.03
C SER A 80 -19.72 -20.94 2.66
N ALA A 81 -19.18 -20.40 1.58
CA ALA A 81 -17.84 -20.67 1.12
C ALA A 81 -17.01 -19.38 1.20
N PHE A 82 -15.95 -19.41 1.99
CA PHE A 82 -15.00 -18.31 2.12
C PHE A 82 -13.71 -18.65 1.39
N THR A 83 -13.35 -17.82 0.42
CA THR A 83 -12.11 -17.94 -0.36
C THR A 83 -11.23 -16.74 -0.08
N ASP A 84 -9.99 -16.99 0.36
CA ASP A 84 -8.94 -15.98 0.57
C ASP A 84 -7.72 -16.38 -0.26
N THR A 85 -7.52 -15.68 -1.37
CA THR A 85 -6.33 -15.85 -2.20
C THR A 85 -5.36 -14.74 -1.86
N ARG A 86 -4.19 -15.12 -1.38
CA ARG A 86 -3.10 -14.19 -1.06
C ARG A 86 -1.93 -14.44 -1.98
N SER A 87 -1.47 -13.38 -2.64
CA SER A 87 -0.23 -13.39 -3.40
C SER A 87 0.80 -12.53 -2.68
N GLU A 88 1.96 -13.11 -2.37
CA GLU A 88 3.09 -12.36 -1.80
C GLU A 88 4.28 -12.46 -2.75
N LEU A 89 4.79 -11.31 -3.16
CA LEU A 89 6.08 -11.21 -3.85
C LEU A 89 7.07 -10.54 -2.90
N ASN A 90 8.10 -11.29 -2.55
CA ASN A 90 9.24 -10.82 -1.78
C ASN A 90 10.49 -10.87 -2.66
N THR A 91 11.11 -9.73 -2.95
CA THR A 91 12.38 -9.69 -3.70
C THR A 91 13.55 -9.46 -2.74
N PRO A 92 14.74 -10.03 -3.06
CA PRO A 92 15.91 -9.88 -2.21
C PRO A 92 16.32 -8.40 -2.05
N LEU A 93 16.90 -8.09 -0.89
CA LEU A 93 17.44 -6.76 -0.55
C LEU A 93 18.68 -6.37 -1.38
N ALA A 94 19.28 -7.29 -2.13
CA ALA A 94 20.47 -7.04 -2.92
C ALA A 94 20.41 -7.82 -4.24
N PRO A 95 20.98 -7.27 -5.33
CA PRO A 95 21.63 -5.96 -5.43
C PRO A 95 20.64 -4.78 -5.41
N VAL A 96 21.12 -3.60 -5.03
CA VAL A 96 20.37 -2.34 -5.16
C VAL A 96 20.34 -1.96 -6.63
N VAL A 97 19.15 -1.67 -7.16
CA VAL A 97 18.94 -1.34 -8.59
C VAL A 97 18.52 0.12 -8.69
N ALA A 98 18.95 0.82 -9.74
CA ALA A 98 18.52 2.18 -10.02
C ALA A 98 16.98 2.22 -10.16
N ALA A 99 16.35 3.16 -9.46
CA ALA A 99 14.90 3.34 -9.54
C ALA A 99 14.54 4.17 -10.78
N ASP A 100 13.36 3.94 -11.33
CA ASP A 100 12.86 4.76 -12.42
C ASP A 100 12.60 6.19 -11.92
N SER A 101 13.32 7.15 -12.50
CA SER A 101 13.22 8.57 -12.16
C SER A 101 11.82 9.15 -12.36
N SER A 102 10.99 8.55 -13.23
CA SER A 102 9.62 8.99 -13.50
C SER A 102 8.68 8.83 -12.30
N ILE A 103 9.05 7.98 -11.32
CA ILE A 103 8.32 7.82 -10.06
C ILE A 103 8.46 9.06 -9.18
N PHE A 104 9.57 9.78 -9.30
CA PHE A 104 9.91 10.86 -8.38
C PHE A 104 9.69 12.22 -9.02
N LYS A 105 8.93 13.04 -8.32
CA LYS A 105 8.74 14.45 -8.66
C LYS A 105 9.41 15.32 -7.64
N LYS A 106 10.37 16.14 -8.08
CA LYS A 106 10.99 17.14 -7.22
C LYS A 106 10.01 18.29 -6.97
N VAL A 107 9.73 18.56 -5.71
CA VAL A 107 8.81 19.62 -5.28
C VAL A 107 9.53 20.54 -4.32
N LEU A 108 9.44 21.85 -4.56
CA LEU A 108 9.98 22.85 -3.65
C LEU A 108 9.10 22.92 -2.39
N PHE A 109 9.71 23.15 -1.23
CA PHE A 109 8.94 23.36 0.00
C PHE A 109 8.01 24.57 -0.13
N GLY A 110 8.44 25.64 -0.79
CA GLY A 110 7.71 26.91 -0.79
C GLY A 110 7.31 27.28 0.64
N ASP A 111 6.08 27.75 0.81
CA ASP A 111 5.56 28.19 2.11
C ASP A 111 5.17 27.02 3.05
N PHE A 112 5.20 25.77 2.56
CA PHE A 112 4.75 24.59 3.32
C PHE A 112 5.52 24.42 4.65
N MET A 113 6.79 24.79 4.66
CA MET A 113 7.68 24.65 5.81
C MET A 113 7.98 25.98 6.53
N ASP A 114 7.45 27.10 6.05
CA ASP A 114 7.77 28.44 6.59
C ASP A 114 7.38 28.60 8.05
N GLY A 115 6.30 27.94 8.48
CA GLY A 115 5.82 27.96 9.87
C GLY A 115 6.78 27.32 10.88
N PHE A 116 7.78 26.56 10.43
CA PHE A 116 8.74 25.88 11.29
C PHE A 116 10.13 26.54 11.31
N ASN A 117 10.34 27.61 10.52
CA ASN A 117 11.64 28.22 10.23
C ASN A 117 12.82 27.22 10.14
N PRO A 118 12.71 26.12 9.37
CA PRO A 118 13.68 25.05 9.42
C PRO A 118 14.85 25.30 8.45
N ASN A 119 16.08 25.12 8.93
CA ASN A 119 17.27 25.12 8.09
C ASN A 119 17.62 23.70 7.65
N PHE A 120 16.95 23.21 6.60
CA PHE A 120 17.13 21.85 6.08
C PHE A 120 18.33 21.70 5.10
N GLY A 121 19.07 22.77 4.81
CA GLY A 121 20.17 22.76 3.84
C GLY A 121 19.76 22.53 2.38
N THR A 122 18.50 22.20 2.12
CA THR A 122 17.87 22.07 0.79
C THR A 122 16.46 22.68 0.86
N ASN A 123 15.93 23.09 -0.30
CA ASN A 123 14.60 23.70 -0.40
C ASN A 123 13.57 22.81 -1.12
N TYR A 124 13.84 21.50 -1.20
CA TYR A 124 13.01 20.56 -1.96
C TYR A 124 12.83 19.21 -1.25
N TYR A 125 11.78 18.50 -1.64
CA TYR A 125 11.57 17.08 -1.37
C TYR A 125 11.22 16.36 -2.66
N PHE A 126 11.24 15.02 -2.63
CA PHE A 126 10.74 14.19 -3.71
C PHE A 126 9.40 13.58 -3.32
N GLU A 127 8.37 13.90 -4.09
CA GLU A 127 7.06 13.27 -4.05
C GLU A 127 7.09 12.01 -4.92
N ILE A 128 6.37 10.96 -4.50
CA ILE A 128 6.23 9.71 -5.26
C ILE A 128 4.89 9.75 -5.99
N ASP A 129 4.90 9.61 -7.32
CA ASP A 129 3.67 9.41 -8.10
C ASP A 129 3.16 7.97 -7.87
N PRO A 130 1.97 7.79 -7.24
CA PRO A 130 1.44 6.47 -6.94
C PRO A 130 1.10 5.67 -8.21
N SER A 131 0.60 6.33 -9.25
CA SER A 131 0.19 5.67 -10.50
C SER A 131 1.42 5.24 -11.28
N ALA A 132 2.44 6.10 -11.36
CA ALA A 132 3.72 5.74 -11.96
C ALA A 132 4.40 4.61 -11.18
N ALA A 133 4.37 4.65 -9.83
CA ALA A 133 4.93 3.59 -8.99
C ALA A 133 4.24 2.24 -9.23
N ILE A 134 2.90 2.19 -9.23
CA ILE A 134 2.13 0.96 -9.50
C ILE A 134 2.42 0.44 -10.90
N ASN A 135 2.40 1.30 -11.91
CA ASN A 135 2.75 0.91 -13.28
C ASN A 135 4.19 0.39 -13.39
N CYS A 136 5.13 0.96 -12.64
CA CYS A 136 6.50 0.47 -12.60
C CYS A 136 6.61 -0.90 -11.90
N LEU A 137 5.81 -1.13 -10.86
CA LEU A 137 5.70 -2.42 -10.17
C LEU A 137 5.17 -3.51 -11.11
N ASP A 138 4.09 -3.23 -11.83
CA ASP A 138 3.48 -4.17 -12.78
C ASP A 138 4.40 -4.47 -13.97
N ASN A 139 5.18 -3.49 -14.41
CA ASN A 139 6.07 -3.60 -15.58
C ASN A 139 7.54 -3.89 -15.25
N LYS A 140 7.89 -4.17 -13.99
CA LYS A 140 9.27 -4.35 -13.50
C LYS A 140 10.17 -3.15 -13.76
N CYS A 141 10.07 -2.17 -12.86
CA CYS A 141 10.94 -1.02 -12.74
C CYS A 141 12.42 -1.38 -12.89
N GLY A 142 12.99 -1.10 -14.07
CA GLY A 142 14.34 -1.54 -14.43
C GLY A 142 14.40 -3.01 -14.85
N THR A 143 14.56 -3.22 -16.16
CA THR A 143 14.86 -4.51 -16.78
C THR A 143 16.04 -5.19 -16.07
N ILE A 144 15.88 -6.48 -15.74
CA ILE A 144 16.96 -7.38 -15.28
C ILE A 144 17.92 -7.65 -16.45
#